data_AF-A0A840E316-F1
#
_entry.id   AF-A0A840E316-F1
#
_cell.length_a   1.000
_cell.length_b   1.000
_cell.length_c   1.000
_cell.angle_alpha   90.00
_cell.angle_beta   90.00
_cell.angle_gamma   90.00
#
_symmetry.space_group_name_H-M   'P 1'
#
loop_
_entity.id
_entity.type
_entity.pdbx_description
1 polymer ?
#
loop_
_entity_poly.entity_id
_entity_poly.type
_entity_poly.pdbx_seq_one_letter_code
_entity_poly.pdbx_strand_id
1 'polypeptide(L)'
;MPAPRQSTPRPAVLIGIPALLLVLLASCVFVQKRYIYLPPGPYRGVLELEYNPVVPNPKGAPIPEKVGLEFDEITGGQLPFNFDVVYDTDTTFHLVIHNGEEKITVPAKDISTGRDQQAGRDTIRIDFPVYDTHISAYHEENVIEGVWVVHYRDNYRIPFKAYFGKGYRFTPLRKQPAADLSGQWAVTFAGDASEDPYPGVAEFRQEGNRLTGTIRTETGDYRYLEGTVQANKLYLSVFDGSHAFLFEALIKDDGSLTGTFRSGRHYITDWTAARSDTAELTDPDQLTRLRDEVPLAFAFPDPNGDTLRLSDFPGPKLIQLFGTWCPNCRDETNFIQEYLAEHDTEDLQVVALAFERYGATDERSRAAVRRYIENQEVQWPVLLAGSNDKNEAGRALPMLNKVISYPTLLFVDRDNRVRRIHTGFNGPATSKYAEFTESFDRTIKELLADSVPAQ
;
A
#
# COMPACT_ATOMS: atom_id res chain seq x y z
N MET A 1 -54.73 98.03 -29.78
CA MET A 1 -54.37 98.09 -28.34
C MET A 1 -54.12 96.66 -27.84
N PRO A 2 -53.21 96.47 -26.89
CA PRO A 2 -51.92 95.80 -27.11
C PRO A 2 -51.84 94.35 -26.59
N ALA A 3 -50.79 93.63 -27.00
CA ALA A 3 -50.35 92.37 -26.40
C ALA A 3 -49.71 92.58 -25.01
N PRO A 4 -49.68 91.53 -24.15
CA PRO A 4 -48.58 91.34 -23.20
C PRO A 4 -47.92 89.97 -23.44
N ARG A 5 -46.65 89.94 -23.85
CA ARG A 5 -45.41 89.97 -23.03
C ARG A 5 -45.05 88.62 -22.38
N GLN A 6 -43.87 88.17 -22.79
CA GLN A 6 -43.06 87.10 -22.24
C GLN A 6 -42.72 87.31 -20.76
N SER A 7 -42.52 86.21 -20.03
CA SER A 7 -41.62 86.17 -18.87
C SER A 7 -40.77 84.90 -18.93
N THR A 8 -39.47 85.09 -19.18
CA THR A 8 -38.42 84.09 -18.94
C THR A 8 -38.24 83.83 -17.44
N PRO A 9 -37.71 82.64 -17.07
CA PRO A 9 -36.53 82.65 -16.24
C PRO A 9 -35.36 81.82 -16.82
N ARG A 10 -34.20 82.16 -16.26
CA ARG A 10 -32.80 81.82 -16.58
C ARG A 10 -32.40 80.36 -16.26
N PRO A 11 -31.21 79.92 -16.69
CA PRO A 11 -30.84 78.50 -16.78
C PRO A 11 -30.36 77.95 -15.44
N ALA A 12 -30.75 76.71 -15.12
CA ALA A 12 -30.06 75.91 -14.12
C ALA A 12 -28.98 75.08 -14.82
N VAL A 13 -27.75 75.53 -14.65
CA VAL A 13 -26.54 74.73 -14.90
C VAL A 13 -26.55 73.57 -13.90
N LEU A 14 -26.76 72.34 -14.37
CA LEU A 14 -26.36 71.14 -13.63
C LEU A 14 -25.00 70.69 -14.15
N ILE A 15 -23.97 71.11 -13.42
CA ILE A 15 -22.64 70.53 -13.44
C ILE A 15 -22.72 69.16 -12.77
N GLY A 16 -22.14 68.16 -13.43
CA GLY A 16 -21.40 67.10 -12.74
C GLY A 16 -22.14 65.79 -12.50
N ILE A 17 -22.06 64.87 -13.46
CA ILE A 17 -21.78 63.46 -13.15
C ILE A 17 -20.84 62.91 -14.24
N PRO A 18 -19.54 62.74 -13.94
CA PRO A 18 -18.86 61.53 -14.38
C PRO A 18 -18.09 60.94 -13.21
N ALA A 19 -18.79 60.21 -12.33
CA ALA A 19 -18.14 59.50 -11.22
C ALA A 19 -18.73 58.10 -11.01
N LEU A 20 -19.30 57.49 -12.06
CA LEU A 20 -19.89 56.15 -11.97
C LEU A 20 -19.45 55.23 -13.13
N LEU A 21 -18.23 55.42 -13.63
CA LEU A 21 -17.66 54.58 -14.70
C LEU A 21 -16.19 54.20 -14.47
N LEU A 22 -15.72 54.27 -13.22
CA LEU A 22 -14.33 53.99 -12.85
C LEU A 22 -14.17 53.04 -11.64
N VAL A 23 -15.22 52.30 -11.27
CA VAL A 23 -15.19 51.36 -10.11
C VAL A 23 -15.32 49.89 -10.53
N LEU A 24 -15.13 49.55 -11.81
CA LEU A 24 -15.26 48.17 -12.31
C LEU A 24 -13.94 47.47 -12.72
N LEU A 25 -12.77 48.03 -12.39
CA LEU A 25 -11.47 47.42 -12.74
C LEU A 25 -10.51 47.21 -11.57
N ALA A 26 -11.04 46.96 -10.37
CA ALA A 26 -10.23 46.59 -9.21
C ALA A 26 -10.81 45.40 -8.44
N SER A 27 -11.33 44.39 -9.14
CA SER A 27 -11.37 43.04 -8.56
C SER A 27 -9.96 42.46 -8.65
N CYS A 28 -9.08 42.90 -7.74
CA CYS A 28 -7.85 42.16 -7.47
C CYS A 28 -8.27 40.75 -7.07
N VAL A 29 -8.02 39.78 -7.93
CA VAL A 29 -8.05 38.37 -7.54
C VAL A 29 -6.89 38.19 -6.56
N PHE A 30 -7.18 38.35 -5.27
CA PHE A 30 -6.26 37.96 -4.22
C PHE A 30 -6.18 36.43 -4.25
N VAL A 31 -5.10 35.89 -4.82
CA VAL A 31 -4.75 34.48 -4.64
C VAL A 31 -4.44 34.32 -3.15
N GLN A 32 -5.44 33.86 -2.40
CA GLN A 32 -5.49 33.99 -0.94
C GLN A 32 -4.55 33.01 -0.21
N LYS A 33 -3.94 32.05 -0.92
CA LYS A 33 -2.87 31.19 -0.41
C LYS A 33 -1.88 30.87 -1.54
N ARG A 34 -0.66 31.39 -1.46
CA ARG A 34 0.47 30.88 -2.25
C ARG A 34 1.07 29.72 -1.45
N TYR A 35 0.87 28.51 -1.94
CA TYR A 35 1.54 27.33 -1.39
C TYR A 35 3.00 27.35 -1.84
N ILE A 36 3.92 27.16 -0.90
CA ILE A 36 5.34 27.42 -1.11
C ILE A 36 6.02 26.29 -1.90
N TYR A 37 5.47 25.08 -1.87
CA TYR A 37 6.11 23.87 -2.41
C TYR A 37 5.26 23.19 -3.48
N LEU A 38 4.18 22.50 -3.08
CA LEU A 38 3.33 21.77 -4.02
C LEU A 38 1.92 22.36 -4.04
N PRO A 39 1.24 22.41 -5.20
CA PRO A 39 -0.20 22.62 -5.24
C PRO A 39 -0.96 21.62 -4.34
N PRO A 40 -1.86 22.06 -3.43
CA PRO A 40 -2.67 21.13 -2.64
C PRO A 40 -3.75 20.46 -3.49
N GLY A 41 -4.12 19.24 -3.12
CA GLY A 41 -5.15 18.46 -3.78
C GLY A 41 -4.59 17.25 -4.54
N PRO A 42 -5.32 16.75 -5.54
CA PRO A 42 -5.08 15.41 -6.08
C PRO A 42 -3.94 15.36 -7.08
N TYR A 43 -3.17 14.29 -6.97
CA TYR A 43 -2.13 13.89 -7.89
C TYR A 43 -2.38 12.47 -8.41
N ARG A 44 -1.99 12.27 -9.67
CA ARG A 44 -1.82 10.94 -10.25
C ARG A 44 -0.33 10.63 -10.32
N GLY A 45 0.14 9.80 -9.39
CA GLY A 45 1.47 9.19 -9.41
C GLY A 45 1.55 8.03 -10.41
N VAL A 46 2.74 7.79 -10.96
CA VAL A 46 3.05 6.72 -11.90
C VAL A 46 4.46 6.21 -11.61
N LEU A 47 4.58 4.89 -11.47
CA LEU A 47 5.84 4.18 -11.51
C LEU A 47 6.03 3.53 -12.88
N GLU A 48 7.14 3.80 -13.54
CA GLU A 48 7.46 3.23 -14.87
C GLU A 48 8.17 1.88 -14.68
N LEU A 49 7.40 0.78 -14.72
CA LEU A 49 7.91 -0.58 -14.52
C LEU A 49 8.66 -1.10 -15.76
N GLU A 50 8.24 -0.67 -16.95
CA GLU A 50 9.00 -0.89 -18.19
C GLU A 50 9.79 0.37 -18.56
N TYR A 51 11.07 0.18 -18.89
CA TYR A 51 11.86 1.23 -19.50
C TYR A 51 11.43 1.34 -20.97
N ASN A 52 10.54 2.29 -21.27
CA ASN A 52 10.26 2.74 -22.63
C ASN A 52 11.07 4.03 -22.89
N PRO A 53 12.34 3.95 -23.30
CA PRO A 53 12.96 5.11 -23.89
C PRO A 53 12.14 5.39 -25.15
N VAL A 54 11.50 6.55 -25.23
CA VAL A 54 11.02 7.05 -26.51
C VAL A 54 12.28 7.24 -27.35
N VAL A 55 12.69 6.20 -28.07
CA VAL A 55 13.72 6.32 -29.10
C VAL A 55 13.04 7.19 -30.17
N PRO A 56 13.54 8.41 -30.46
CA PRO A 56 13.05 9.14 -31.61
C PRO A 56 13.25 8.22 -32.80
N ASN A 57 12.18 7.74 -33.44
CA ASN A 57 12.29 6.85 -34.59
C ASN A 57 12.69 7.72 -35.80
N PRO A 58 13.99 7.87 -36.11
CA PRO A 58 14.42 8.85 -37.10
C PRO A 58 14.18 8.33 -38.53
N LYS A 59 13.75 7.07 -38.67
CA LYS A 59 13.68 6.33 -39.94
C LYS A 59 12.35 5.66 -40.22
N GLY A 60 11.33 5.84 -39.38
CA GLY A 60 9.96 5.36 -39.64
C GLY A 60 9.83 3.83 -39.83
N ALA A 61 10.74 3.02 -39.30
CA ALA A 61 10.66 1.57 -39.44
C ALA A 61 9.60 0.97 -38.49
N PRO A 62 8.81 -0.04 -38.91
CA PRO A 62 7.88 -0.75 -38.04
C PRO A 62 8.61 -1.48 -36.92
N ILE A 63 8.09 -1.39 -35.70
CA ILE A 63 8.63 -2.06 -34.51
C ILE A 63 8.08 -3.51 -34.50
N PRO A 64 8.88 -4.54 -34.14
CA PRO A 64 8.39 -5.92 -34.06
C PRO A 64 7.20 -6.04 -33.10
N GLU A 65 6.11 -6.67 -33.56
CA GLU A 65 4.88 -6.90 -32.80
C GLU A 65 5.19 -7.62 -31.47
N LYS A 66 4.98 -6.94 -30.35
CA LYS A 66 4.83 -7.58 -29.04
C LYS A 66 3.58 -8.45 -29.11
N VAL A 67 3.69 -9.71 -28.70
CA VAL A 67 2.62 -10.74 -28.68
C VAL A 67 1.22 -10.15 -28.43
N GLY A 68 0.47 -9.86 -29.51
CA GLY A 68 -0.99 -9.67 -29.56
C GLY A 68 -1.69 -8.77 -28.55
N LEU A 69 -0.97 -8.00 -27.73
CA LEU A 69 -1.51 -7.17 -26.66
C LEU A 69 -1.15 -5.71 -26.96
N GLU A 70 -1.76 -5.14 -28.00
CA GLU A 70 -1.78 -3.69 -28.17
C GLU A 70 -2.72 -3.08 -27.13
N PHE A 71 -2.11 -2.39 -26.15
CA PHE A 71 -2.81 -1.63 -25.11
C PHE A 71 -2.91 -0.17 -25.55
N ASP A 72 -3.79 0.12 -26.51
CA ASP A 72 -3.93 1.46 -27.11
C ASP A 72 -4.31 2.58 -26.13
N GLU A 73 -4.72 2.26 -24.90
CA GLU A 73 -5.44 3.19 -24.01
C GLU A 73 -4.76 3.41 -22.65
N ILE A 74 -3.82 2.54 -22.28
CA ILE A 74 -3.01 2.64 -21.06
C ILE A 74 -1.58 2.31 -21.47
N THR A 75 -0.63 3.17 -21.09
CA THR A 75 0.78 2.91 -21.35
C THR A 75 1.19 1.63 -20.61
N GLY A 76 1.40 0.54 -21.36
CA GLY A 76 1.80 -0.75 -20.79
C GLY A 76 3.02 -0.61 -19.87
N GLY A 77 3.01 -1.33 -18.76
CA GLY A 77 4.09 -1.28 -17.77
C GLY A 77 4.16 0.00 -16.95
N GLN A 78 3.12 0.84 -16.94
CA GLN A 78 2.98 1.93 -15.97
C GLN A 78 2.06 1.51 -14.82
N LEU A 79 2.54 1.66 -13.59
CA LEU A 79 1.73 1.46 -12.39
C LEU A 79 1.27 2.82 -11.86
N PRO A 80 -0.01 3.20 -12.05
CA PRO A 80 -0.55 4.43 -11.50
C PRO A 80 -1.04 4.24 -10.06
N PHE A 81 -0.98 5.32 -9.28
CA PHE A 81 -1.65 5.43 -7.99
C PHE A 81 -2.06 6.89 -7.75
N ASN A 82 -3.02 7.12 -6.86
CA ASN A 82 -3.48 8.47 -6.54
C ASN A 82 -3.02 8.87 -5.13
N PHE A 83 -2.72 10.14 -4.95
CA PHE A 83 -2.46 10.70 -3.63
C PHE A 83 -2.89 12.17 -3.57
N ASP A 84 -3.21 12.66 -2.38
CA ASP A 84 -3.48 14.07 -2.13
C ASP A 84 -2.30 14.73 -1.41
N VAL A 85 -2.04 15.99 -1.74
CA VAL A 85 -1.20 16.90 -0.94
C VAL A 85 -2.10 17.71 -0.02
N VAL A 86 -1.90 17.59 1.29
CA VAL A 86 -2.70 18.26 2.32
C VAL A 86 -1.80 19.09 3.22
N TYR A 87 -2.01 20.41 3.23
CA TYR A 87 -1.22 21.33 4.05
C TYR A 87 -1.71 21.34 5.51
N ASP A 88 -0.79 21.11 6.44
CA ASP A 88 -1.02 21.20 7.89
C ASP A 88 -0.83 22.64 8.39
N THR A 89 0.12 23.35 7.77
CA THR A 89 0.43 24.77 8.03
C THR A 89 0.65 25.49 6.69
N ASP A 90 1.16 26.72 6.69
CA ASP A 90 1.51 27.40 5.44
C ASP A 90 2.78 26.82 4.76
N THR A 91 3.60 26.07 5.51
CA THR A 91 4.91 25.55 5.05
C THR A 91 5.03 24.03 5.14
N THR A 92 4.22 23.36 5.95
CA THR A 92 4.26 21.91 6.12
C THR A 92 3.02 21.24 5.55
N PHE A 93 3.20 20.07 4.96
CA PHE A 93 2.12 19.28 4.39
C PHE A 93 2.41 17.79 4.58
N HIS A 94 1.36 16.98 4.58
CA HIS A 94 1.42 15.53 4.51
C HIS A 94 0.84 15.05 3.17
N LEU A 95 1.14 13.80 2.82
CA LEU A 95 0.52 13.12 1.68
C LEU A 95 -0.50 12.08 2.19
N VAL A 96 -1.57 11.90 1.43
CA VAL A 96 -2.52 10.80 1.63
C VAL A 96 -2.55 9.98 0.35
N ILE A 97 -1.95 8.79 0.38
CA ILE A 97 -1.98 7.84 -0.74
C ILE A 97 -3.29 7.06 -0.66
N HIS A 98 -3.94 6.88 -1.81
CA HIS A 98 -5.23 6.20 -1.92
C HIS A 98 -5.04 4.86 -2.64
N ASN A 99 -5.59 3.80 -2.07
CA ASN A 99 -5.67 2.45 -2.66
C ASN A 99 -7.06 1.89 -2.41
N GLY A 100 -8.01 2.12 -3.33
CA GLY A 100 -9.39 1.71 -3.12
C GLY A 100 -10.00 2.38 -1.88
N GLU A 101 -10.23 1.60 -0.82
CA GLU A 101 -10.74 2.08 0.46
C GLU A 101 -9.62 2.47 1.45
N GLU A 102 -8.39 1.99 1.23
CA GLU A 102 -7.25 2.30 2.08
C GLU A 102 -6.70 3.70 1.82
N LYS A 103 -6.37 4.38 2.92
CA LYS A 103 -5.66 5.65 2.94
C LYS A 103 -4.39 5.51 3.76
N ILE A 104 -3.25 5.84 3.15
CA ILE A 104 -1.95 5.79 3.81
C ILE A 104 -1.43 7.22 3.94
N THR A 105 -1.24 7.67 5.18
CA THR A 105 -0.66 8.98 5.46
C THR A 105 0.86 8.92 5.48
N VAL A 106 1.51 9.79 4.70
CA VAL A 106 2.93 10.12 4.85
C VAL A 106 3.01 11.47 5.57
N PRO A 107 3.34 11.50 6.87
CA PRO A 107 3.29 12.71 7.66
C PRO A 107 4.39 13.70 7.25
N ALA A 108 4.19 14.98 7.58
CA ALA A 108 5.11 16.05 7.22
C ALA A 108 6.56 15.83 7.70
N LYS A 109 6.76 15.10 8.82
CA LYS A 109 8.10 14.78 9.35
C LYS A 109 8.93 13.91 8.38
N ASP A 110 8.26 13.14 7.52
CA ASP A 110 8.88 12.22 6.55
C ASP A 110 8.94 12.82 5.14
N ILE A 111 8.67 14.12 5.00
CA ILE A 111 8.74 14.85 3.73
C ILE A 111 9.73 15.99 3.90
N SER A 112 10.73 16.03 3.01
CA SER A 112 11.71 17.11 2.96
C SER A 112 11.72 17.77 1.60
N THR A 113 11.76 19.10 1.60
CA THR A 113 11.80 19.93 0.40
C THR A 113 13.06 20.77 0.40
N GLY A 114 13.65 21.00 -0.76
CA GLY A 114 14.85 21.81 -0.89
C GLY A 114 14.98 22.43 -2.26
N ARG A 115 16.17 22.96 -2.55
CA ARG A 115 16.51 23.47 -3.88
C ARG A 115 17.92 23.03 -4.25
N ASP A 116 18.04 22.37 -5.39
CA ASP A 116 19.33 22.06 -5.99
C ASP A 116 19.90 23.33 -6.60
N GLN A 117 20.97 23.87 -6.00
CA GLN A 117 21.60 25.12 -6.44
C GLN A 117 22.32 24.98 -7.78
N GLN A 118 22.75 23.78 -8.16
CA GLN A 118 23.44 23.55 -9.43
C GLN A 118 22.45 23.42 -10.59
N ALA A 119 21.37 22.66 -10.37
CA ALA A 119 20.32 22.46 -11.37
C ALA A 119 19.28 23.61 -11.38
N GLY A 120 19.22 24.42 -10.33
CA GLY A 120 18.24 25.50 -10.15
C GLY A 120 16.82 25.01 -9.88
N ARG A 121 16.63 23.72 -9.56
CA ARG A 121 15.33 23.03 -9.43
C ARG A 121 14.96 22.77 -7.99
N ASP A 122 13.69 22.87 -7.68
CA ASP A 122 13.18 22.53 -6.36
C ASP A 122 13.08 21.02 -6.21
N THR A 123 13.54 20.52 -5.07
CA THR A 123 13.65 19.09 -4.76
C THR A 123 12.62 18.70 -3.71
N ILE A 124 12.18 17.45 -3.79
CA ILE A 124 11.35 16.82 -2.78
C ILE A 124 11.85 15.40 -2.54
N ARG A 125 11.89 15.01 -1.27
CA ARG A 125 12.10 13.65 -0.82
C ARG A 125 10.94 13.26 0.09
N ILE A 126 10.35 12.11 -0.20
CA ILE A 126 9.22 11.52 0.52
C ILE A 126 9.70 10.17 1.05
N ASP A 127 9.99 10.10 2.34
CA ASP A 127 10.37 8.87 3.02
C ASP A 127 9.09 8.13 3.46
N PHE A 128 8.99 6.83 3.18
CA PHE A 128 7.84 6.06 3.64
C PHE A 128 8.05 5.67 5.11
N PRO A 129 7.15 6.04 6.05
CA PRO A 129 7.48 6.05 7.48
C PRO A 129 7.97 4.71 8.03
N VAL A 130 7.33 3.63 7.59
CA VAL A 130 7.61 2.26 8.07
C VAL A 130 8.57 1.52 7.15
N TYR A 131 8.65 1.89 5.87
CA TYR A 131 9.39 1.13 4.87
C TYR A 131 10.74 1.75 4.57
N ASP A 132 11.75 0.92 4.31
CA ASP A 132 13.09 1.39 3.90
C ASP A 132 13.12 1.71 2.39
N THR A 133 12.24 2.64 2.00
CA THR A 133 12.07 3.14 0.65
C THR A 133 11.77 4.63 0.68
N HIS A 134 12.02 5.32 -0.42
CA HIS A 134 11.66 6.74 -0.54
C HIS A 134 11.44 7.13 -2.00
N ILE A 135 10.71 8.22 -2.22
CA ILE A 135 10.73 8.94 -3.49
C ILE A 135 11.73 10.08 -3.37
N SER A 136 12.62 10.23 -4.35
CA SER A 136 13.48 11.39 -4.53
C SER A 136 13.19 12.01 -5.89
N ALA A 137 12.76 13.27 -5.90
CA ALA A 137 12.25 13.91 -7.10
C ALA A 137 12.56 15.41 -7.15
N TYR A 138 12.43 15.96 -8.34
CA TYR A 138 12.30 17.38 -8.60
C TYR A 138 10.81 17.70 -8.79
N HIS A 139 10.39 18.91 -8.46
CA HIS A 139 9.06 19.39 -8.84
C HIS A 139 9.18 20.68 -9.65
N GLU A 140 8.34 20.78 -10.67
CA GLU A 140 8.22 21.96 -11.51
C GLU A 140 6.74 22.12 -11.89
N GLU A 141 6.17 23.26 -11.52
CA GLU A 141 4.75 23.58 -11.75
C GLU A 141 3.79 22.49 -11.25
N ASN A 142 3.23 21.71 -12.18
CA ASN A 142 2.20 20.70 -11.95
C ASN A 142 2.74 19.27 -12.04
N VAL A 143 4.07 19.10 -12.14
CA VAL A 143 4.72 17.80 -12.34
C VAL A 143 5.78 17.57 -11.27
N ILE A 144 5.79 16.35 -10.73
CA ILE A 144 6.86 15.83 -9.89
C ILE A 144 7.54 14.72 -10.70
N GLU A 145 8.86 14.76 -10.86
CA GLU A 145 9.62 13.77 -11.61
C GLU A 145 10.85 13.33 -10.82
N GLY A 146 11.05 12.02 -10.71
CA GLY A 146 12.15 11.46 -9.95
C GLY A 146 12.17 9.96 -9.99
N VAL A 147 12.48 9.37 -8.85
CA VAL A 147 12.57 7.92 -8.68
C VAL A 147 11.98 7.48 -7.34
N TRP A 148 11.37 6.31 -7.33
CA TRP A 148 11.19 5.52 -6.11
C TRP A 148 12.42 4.62 -5.92
N VAL A 149 13.04 4.69 -4.75
CA VAL A 149 14.28 4.01 -4.41
C VAL A 149 14.01 3.00 -3.31
N VAL A 150 14.59 1.80 -3.49
CA VAL A 150 14.43 0.67 -2.57
C VAL A 150 15.81 0.28 -2.04
N HIS A 151 16.08 0.56 -0.76
CA HIS A 151 17.45 0.49 -0.21
C HIS A 151 17.91 -0.93 0.10
N TYR A 152 16.98 -1.84 0.38
CA TYR A 152 17.24 -3.24 0.70
C TYR A 152 17.45 -4.12 -0.55
N ARG A 153 17.48 -3.52 -1.75
CA ARG A 153 17.79 -4.19 -3.01
C ARG A 153 18.96 -3.47 -3.68
N ASP A 154 19.82 -4.23 -4.33
CA ASP A 154 20.99 -3.65 -4.99
C ASP A 154 20.59 -2.69 -6.11
N ASN A 155 20.96 -1.42 -5.96
CA ASN A 155 20.75 -0.32 -6.92
C ASN A 155 19.34 -0.25 -7.53
N TYR A 156 18.32 -0.66 -6.78
CA TYR A 156 16.98 -0.81 -7.30
C TYR A 156 16.20 0.51 -7.24
N ARG A 157 15.82 1.01 -8.41
CA ARG A 157 15.11 2.28 -8.58
C ARG A 157 14.06 2.15 -9.70
N ILE A 158 12.91 2.75 -9.48
CA ILE A 158 11.82 2.83 -10.48
C ILE A 158 11.56 4.31 -10.78
N PRO A 159 11.57 4.75 -12.06
CA PRO A 159 11.20 6.11 -12.40
C PRO A 159 9.80 6.45 -11.89
N PHE A 160 9.66 7.62 -11.31
CA PHE A 160 8.43 8.13 -10.71
C PHE A 160 8.04 9.46 -11.36
N LYS A 161 6.77 9.58 -11.73
CA LYS A 161 6.16 10.84 -12.17
C LYS A 161 4.84 11.06 -11.46
N ALA A 162 4.52 12.30 -11.09
CA ALA A 162 3.20 12.66 -10.62
C ALA A 162 2.68 13.91 -11.31
N TYR A 163 1.37 13.93 -11.55
CA TYR A 163 0.69 15.02 -12.25
C TYR A 163 -0.42 15.58 -11.39
N PHE A 164 -0.35 16.88 -11.10
CA PHE A 164 -1.37 17.61 -10.34
C PHE A 164 -2.69 17.68 -11.11
N GLY A 165 -3.81 17.68 -10.37
CA GLY A 165 -5.16 17.86 -10.91
C GLY A 165 -5.73 16.65 -11.65
N LYS A 166 -5.03 15.51 -11.63
CA LYS A 166 -5.47 14.27 -12.28
C LYS A 166 -6.02 13.30 -11.23
N GLY A 167 -7.35 13.22 -11.13
CA GLY A 167 -8.03 12.33 -10.18
C GLY A 167 -8.31 10.91 -10.68
N TYR A 168 -8.08 10.61 -11.96
CA TYR A 168 -8.25 9.25 -12.48
C TYR A 168 -7.00 8.39 -12.20
N ARG A 169 -7.19 7.08 -11.98
CA ARG A 169 -6.08 6.12 -11.78
C ARG A 169 -5.47 5.67 -13.10
N PHE A 170 -6.20 4.93 -13.92
CA PHE A 170 -5.67 4.40 -15.18
C PHE A 170 -5.93 5.32 -16.37
N THR A 171 -7.20 5.54 -16.71
CA THR A 171 -7.61 6.32 -17.89
C THR A 171 -8.88 7.13 -17.58
N PRO A 172 -9.06 8.32 -18.18
CA PRO A 172 -10.32 9.05 -18.12
C PRO A 172 -11.38 8.48 -19.08
N LEU A 173 -10.99 7.57 -19.99
CA LEU A 173 -11.90 6.93 -20.93
C LEU A 173 -12.89 6.01 -20.20
N ARG A 174 -14.08 5.87 -20.78
CA ARG A 174 -15.16 5.02 -20.26
C ARG A 174 -15.79 4.23 -21.39
N LYS A 175 -15.20 3.07 -21.70
CA LYS A 175 -15.78 2.07 -22.60
C LYS A 175 -16.70 1.16 -21.82
N GLN A 176 -17.84 0.79 -22.38
CA GLN A 176 -18.75 -0.14 -21.72
C GLN A 176 -18.00 -1.46 -21.41
N PRO A 177 -17.96 -1.91 -20.14
CA PRO A 177 -17.37 -3.19 -19.78
C PRO A 177 -18.03 -4.34 -20.53
N ALA A 178 -17.24 -5.30 -21.02
CA ALA A 178 -17.72 -6.49 -21.70
C ALA A 178 -18.42 -7.47 -20.75
N ALA A 179 -18.07 -7.42 -19.46
CA ALA A 179 -18.69 -8.21 -18.40
C ALA A 179 -18.66 -7.43 -17.08
N ASP A 180 -19.53 -7.83 -16.15
CA ASP A 180 -19.38 -7.55 -14.72
C ASP A 180 -18.39 -8.58 -14.16
N LEU A 181 -17.37 -8.12 -13.43
CA LEU A 181 -16.33 -8.94 -12.82
C LEU A 181 -16.52 -9.17 -11.31
N SER A 182 -17.59 -8.61 -10.73
CA SER A 182 -17.90 -8.76 -9.31
C SER A 182 -18.02 -10.23 -8.92
N GLY A 183 -17.53 -10.58 -7.73
CA GLY A 183 -17.56 -11.93 -7.16
C GLY A 183 -16.18 -12.54 -6.96
N GLN A 184 -16.19 -13.85 -6.70
CA GLN A 184 -15.00 -14.61 -6.35
C GLN A 184 -14.44 -15.37 -7.55
N TRP A 185 -13.11 -15.43 -7.64
CA TRP A 185 -12.40 -16.09 -8.71
C TRP A 185 -11.30 -17.00 -8.17
N ALA A 186 -11.23 -18.23 -8.67
CA ALA A 186 -10.07 -19.08 -8.49
C ALA A 186 -8.95 -18.57 -9.41
N VAL A 187 -7.81 -18.20 -8.84
CA VAL A 187 -6.65 -17.66 -9.55
C VAL A 187 -5.54 -18.70 -9.56
N THR A 188 -4.81 -18.77 -10.66
CA THR A 188 -3.53 -19.49 -10.73
C THR A 188 -2.49 -18.56 -11.31
N PHE A 189 -1.44 -18.34 -10.53
CA PHE A 189 -0.24 -17.67 -10.96
C PHE A 189 0.71 -18.71 -11.53
N ALA A 190 1.12 -18.53 -12.77
CA ALA A 190 2.07 -19.38 -13.46
C ALA A 190 3.24 -18.48 -13.86
N GLY A 191 4.37 -18.62 -13.16
CA GLY A 191 5.61 -17.97 -13.55
C GLY A 191 6.11 -18.48 -14.90
N ASP A 192 7.37 -18.17 -15.22
CA ASP A 192 8.02 -18.90 -16.31
C ASP A 192 8.16 -20.39 -15.96
N ALA A 193 8.63 -21.22 -16.90
CA ALA A 193 8.75 -22.67 -16.70
C ALA A 193 9.68 -23.10 -15.54
N SER A 194 10.32 -22.17 -14.82
CA SER A 194 11.19 -22.41 -13.67
C SER A 194 10.54 -22.16 -12.30
N GLU A 195 9.34 -21.59 -12.24
CA GLU A 195 8.59 -21.40 -11.00
C GLU A 195 7.36 -22.33 -10.94
N ASP A 196 7.17 -22.98 -9.79
CA ASP A 196 5.96 -23.77 -9.57
C ASP A 196 4.73 -22.84 -9.51
N PRO A 197 3.66 -23.15 -10.26
CA PRO A 197 2.42 -22.39 -10.18
C PRO A 197 1.87 -22.39 -8.75
N TYR A 198 1.30 -21.27 -8.32
CA TYR A 198 0.68 -21.14 -7.00
C TYR A 198 -0.76 -20.63 -7.10
N PRO A 199 -1.65 -21.09 -6.20
CA PRO A 199 -3.05 -20.71 -6.21
C PRO A 199 -3.26 -19.33 -5.59
N GLY A 200 -4.33 -18.67 -6.03
CA GLY A 200 -4.87 -17.48 -5.40
C GLY A 200 -6.39 -17.49 -5.44
N VAL A 201 -7.01 -16.60 -4.67
CA VAL A 201 -8.44 -16.33 -4.71
C VAL A 201 -8.66 -14.84 -4.79
N ALA A 202 -9.25 -14.36 -5.89
CA ALA A 202 -9.58 -12.96 -6.06
C ALA A 202 -11.01 -12.67 -5.61
N GLU A 203 -11.19 -11.52 -4.98
CA GLU A 203 -12.48 -10.99 -4.54
C GLU A 203 -12.63 -9.61 -5.17
N PHE A 204 -13.49 -9.50 -6.19
CA PHE A 204 -13.68 -8.26 -6.95
C PHE A 204 -15.06 -7.66 -6.71
N ARG A 205 -15.10 -6.33 -6.73
CA ARG A 205 -16.33 -5.52 -6.75
C ARG A 205 -16.23 -4.52 -7.90
N GLN A 206 -17.24 -4.51 -8.77
CA GLN A 206 -17.30 -3.60 -9.91
C GLN A 206 -18.48 -2.63 -9.80
N GLU A 207 -18.21 -1.36 -10.05
CA GLU A 207 -19.22 -0.30 -10.14
C GLU A 207 -19.04 0.44 -11.47
N GLY A 208 -19.79 0.02 -12.49
CA GLY A 208 -19.59 0.50 -13.86
C GLY A 208 -18.18 0.15 -14.35
N ASN A 209 -17.36 1.15 -14.65
CA ASN A 209 -15.96 0.97 -15.06
C ASN A 209 -14.99 0.87 -13.88
N ARG A 210 -15.40 1.20 -12.65
CA ARG A 210 -14.52 1.14 -11.48
C ARG A 210 -14.45 -0.30 -10.99
N LEU A 211 -13.24 -0.79 -10.75
CA LEU A 211 -12.98 -2.12 -10.20
C LEU A 211 -12.15 -1.98 -8.93
N THR A 212 -12.58 -2.59 -7.86
CA THR A 212 -11.81 -2.73 -6.62
C THR A 212 -11.78 -4.20 -6.20
N GLY A 213 -10.84 -4.54 -5.33
CA GLY A 213 -10.80 -5.89 -4.75
C GLY A 213 -9.45 -6.21 -4.13
N THR A 214 -9.22 -7.50 -3.93
CA THR A 214 -7.94 -8.05 -3.47
C THR A 214 -7.76 -9.45 -4.05
N ILE A 215 -6.53 -9.96 -3.95
CA ILE A 215 -6.21 -11.36 -4.27
C ILE A 215 -5.51 -11.95 -3.06
N ARG A 216 -6.08 -13.03 -2.51
CA ARG A 216 -5.46 -13.84 -1.46
C ARG A 216 -4.56 -14.89 -2.07
N THR A 217 -3.45 -15.15 -1.41
CA THR A 217 -2.55 -16.29 -1.63
C THR A 217 -2.39 -17.06 -0.32
N GLU A 218 -1.72 -18.21 -0.35
CA GLU A 218 -1.41 -18.97 0.88
C GLU A 218 -0.53 -18.20 1.88
N THR A 219 0.03 -17.05 1.47
CA THR A 219 0.94 -16.24 2.30
C THR A 219 0.32 -14.93 2.80
N GLY A 220 -0.92 -14.65 2.42
CA GLY A 220 -1.65 -13.42 2.72
C GLY A 220 -2.22 -12.78 1.45
N ASP A 221 -2.76 -11.58 1.59
CA ASP A 221 -3.46 -10.87 0.52
C ASP A 221 -2.65 -9.74 -0.12
N TYR A 222 -3.10 -9.30 -1.30
CA TYR A 222 -2.49 -8.23 -2.10
C TYR A 222 -3.07 -6.85 -1.83
N ARG A 223 -3.67 -6.66 -0.65
CA ARG A 223 -4.26 -5.42 -0.15
C ARG A 223 -5.33 -4.86 -1.10
N TYR A 224 -5.63 -3.59 -0.92
CA TYR A 224 -6.71 -2.87 -1.58
C TYR A 224 -6.33 -2.51 -3.03
N LEU A 225 -6.59 -3.41 -3.96
CA LEU A 225 -6.42 -3.17 -5.39
C LEU A 225 -7.52 -2.22 -5.89
N GLU A 226 -7.13 -1.24 -6.71
CA GLU A 226 -8.07 -0.36 -7.39
C GLU A 226 -7.69 -0.17 -8.86
N GLY A 227 -8.70 -0.06 -9.71
CA GLY A 227 -8.52 0.30 -11.10
C GLY A 227 -9.81 0.30 -11.90
N THR A 228 -9.77 -0.27 -13.10
CA THR A 228 -10.85 -0.10 -14.07
C THR A 228 -11.02 -1.28 -15.03
N VAL A 229 -12.25 -1.48 -15.47
CA VAL A 229 -12.59 -2.32 -16.63
C VAL A 229 -12.92 -1.43 -17.82
N GLN A 230 -12.34 -1.69 -18.98
CA GLN A 230 -12.53 -0.95 -20.23
C GLN A 230 -12.71 -1.95 -21.36
N ALA A 231 -13.92 -2.02 -21.93
CA ALA A 231 -14.29 -3.10 -22.87
C ALA A 231 -13.96 -4.47 -22.27
N ASN A 232 -13.12 -5.28 -22.93
CA ASN A 232 -12.69 -6.59 -22.46
C ASN A 232 -11.35 -6.57 -21.70
N LYS A 233 -10.89 -5.42 -21.21
CA LYS A 233 -9.62 -5.28 -20.49
C LYS A 233 -9.86 -4.84 -19.06
N LEU A 234 -9.16 -5.41 -18.09
CA LEU A 234 -9.15 -4.96 -16.70
C LEU A 234 -7.74 -4.54 -16.27
N TYR A 235 -7.69 -3.58 -15.35
CA TYR A 235 -6.48 -3.03 -14.79
C TYR A 235 -6.66 -2.79 -13.30
N LEU A 236 -5.69 -3.21 -12.49
CA LEU A 236 -5.66 -2.97 -11.05
C LEU A 236 -4.25 -2.60 -10.62
N SER A 237 -4.13 -1.69 -9.66
CA SER A 237 -2.84 -1.38 -9.02
C SER A 237 -2.99 -1.09 -7.54
N VAL A 238 -1.90 -1.31 -6.82
CA VAL A 238 -1.70 -0.82 -5.46
C VAL A 238 -0.27 -0.32 -5.30
N PHE A 239 -0.10 0.80 -4.61
CA PHE A 239 1.19 1.30 -4.17
C PHE A 239 1.09 1.77 -2.73
N ASP A 240 1.88 1.19 -1.84
CA ASP A 240 1.84 1.47 -0.39
C ASP A 240 3.21 1.89 0.18
N GLY A 241 4.21 2.09 -0.68
CA GLY A 241 5.60 2.35 -0.29
C GLY A 241 6.45 1.09 -0.06
N SER A 242 5.84 -0.10 0.05
CA SER A 242 6.52 -1.40 0.06
C SER A 242 6.23 -2.19 -1.22
N HIS A 243 4.96 -2.27 -1.60
CA HIS A 243 4.44 -2.91 -2.79
C HIS A 243 4.27 -1.93 -3.94
N ALA A 244 4.52 -2.45 -5.14
CA ALA A 244 4.24 -1.81 -6.41
C ALA A 244 3.61 -2.87 -7.31
N PHE A 245 2.33 -3.17 -7.07
CA PHE A 245 1.60 -4.21 -7.79
C PHE A 245 0.82 -3.64 -8.97
N LEU A 246 0.94 -4.28 -10.13
CA LEU A 246 0.18 -3.98 -11.34
C LEU A 246 -0.38 -5.28 -11.91
N PHE A 247 -1.71 -5.32 -12.09
CA PHE A 247 -2.43 -6.38 -12.77
C PHE A 247 -3.04 -5.82 -14.05
N GLU A 248 -2.83 -6.54 -15.14
CA GLU A 248 -3.41 -6.26 -16.45
C GLU A 248 -3.97 -7.57 -16.98
N ALA A 249 -5.25 -7.61 -17.39
CA ALA A 249 -5.86 -8.84 -17.89
C ALA A 249 -6.88 -8.60 -19.00
N LEU A 250 -7.08 -9.64 -19.81
CA LEU A 250 -8.15 -9.75 -20.77
C LEU A 250 -9.28 -10.62 -20.22
N ILE A 251 -10.51 -10.15 -20.44
CA ILE A 251 -11.74 -10.94 -20.30
C ILE A 251 -11.88 -11.74 -21.59
N LYS A 252 -11.89 -13.07 -21.45
CA LYS A 252 -12.02 -14.02 -22.56
C LYS A 252 -13.49 -14.24 -22.90
N ASP A 253 -13.76 -14.78 -24.09
CA ASP A 253 -15.12 -15.05 -24.56
C ASP A 253 -15.86 -16.09 -23.71
N ASP A 254 -15.12 -16.98 -23.04
CA ASP A 254 -15.65 -17.96 -22.08
C ASP A 254 -15.86 -17.37 -20.67
N GLY A 255 -15.59 -16.08 -20.48
CA GLY A 255 -15.71 -15.38 -19.21
C GLY A 255 -14.53 -15.54 -18.26
N SER A 256 -13.49 -16.31 -18.62
CA SER A 256 -12.25 -16.40 -17.85
C SER A 256 -11.39 -15.15 -17.99
N LEU A 257 -10.43 -14.99 -17.07
CA LEU A 257 -9.43 -13.92 -17.09
C LEU A 257 -8.06 -14.51 -17.40
N THR A 258 -7.28 -13.81 -18.21
CA THR A 258 -5.85 -14.11 -18.42
C THR A 258 -5.07 -12.82 -18.49
N GLY A 259 -3.96 -12.75 -17.79
CA GLY A 259 -3.25 -11.50 -17.60
C GLY A 259 -1.84 -11.65 -17.07
N THR A 260 -1.22 -10.50 -16.81
CA THR A 260 0.10 -10.40 -16.21
C THR A 260 -0.01 -9.71 -14.85
N PHE A 261 0.77 -10.19 -13.88
CA PHE A 261 1.00 -9.54 -12.60
C PHE A 261 2.46 -9.10 -12.52
N ARG A 262 2.69 -7.87 -12.07
CA ARG A 262 4.02 -7.34 -11.79
C ARG A 262 4.13 -6.88 -10.35
N SER A 263 5.25 -7.21 -9.72
CA SER A 263 5.70 -6.60 -8.47
C SER A 263 6.96 -5.79 -8.75
N GLY A 264 6.78 -4.48 -8.93
CA GLY A 264 7.81 -3.58 -9.42
C GLY A 264 8.40 -4.03 -10.77
N ARG A 265 9.72 -3.87 -10.92
CA ARG A 265 10.50 -4.24 -12.11
C ARG A 265 11.18 -5.60 -11.99
N HIS A 266 11.09 -6.26 -10.84
CA HIS A 266 11.89 -7.46 -10.53
C HIS A 266 11.10 -8.76 -10.62
N TYR A 267 9.77 -8.70 -10.62
CA TYR A 267 8.92 -9.88 -10.70
C TYR A 267 7.78 -9.64 -11.67
N ILE A 268 7.60 -10.59 -12.59
CA ILE A 268 6.50 -10.67 -13.53
C ILE A 268 6.05 -12.13 -13.62
N THR A 269 4.75 -12.35 -13.64
CA THR A 269 4.16 -13.68 -13.78
C THR A 269 2.85 -13.59 -14.56
N ASP A 270 2.53 -14.62 -15.31
CA ASP A 270 1.23 -14.74 -15.94
C ASP A 270 0.23 -15.28 -14.91
N TRP A 271 -1.03 -14.89 -15.05
CA TRP A 271 -2.09 -15.44 -14.22
C TRP A 271 -3.35 -15.69 -15.03
N THR A 272 -4.09 -16.68 -14.57
CA THR A 272 -5.42 -16.99 -15.08
C THR A 272 -6.41 -17.00 -13.94
N ALA A 273 -7.67 -16.70 -14.24
CA ALA A 273 -8.73 -16.86 -13.26
C ALA A 273 -10.05 -17.31 -13.87
N ALA A 274 -10.77 -18.14 -13.11
CA ALA A 274 -12.11 -18.61 -13.43
C ALA A 274 -13.05 -18.27 -12.27
N ARG A 275 -14.30 -17.89 -12.59
CA ARG A 275 -15.32 -17.62 -11.56
C ARG A 275 -15.52 -18.87 -10.71
N SER A 276 -15.52 -18.70 -9.40
CA SER A 276 -15.74 -19.78 -8.46
C SER A 276 -16.10 -19.24 -7.08
N ASP A 277 -17.34 -19.47 -6.67
CA ASP A 277 -17.85 -19.12 -5.33
C ASP A 277 -17.38 -20.11 -4.24
N THR A 278 -16.66 -21.16 -4.64
CA THR A 278 -16.13 -22.20 -3.75
C THR A 278 -14.60 -22.27 -3.81
N ALA A 279 -13.94 -21.24 -4.35
CA ALA A 279 -12.49 -21.21 -4.44
C ALA A 279 -11.88 -21.06 -3.05
N GLU A 280 -11.12 -22.05 -2.60
CA GLU A 280 -10.47 -22.03 -1.30
C GLU A 280 -8.96 -22.25 -1.44
N LEU A 281 -8.23 -21.69 -0.49
CA LEU A 281 -6.80 -21.91 -0.33
C LEU A 281 -6.58 -22.96 0.75
N THR A 282 -5.37 -23.49 0.82
CA THR A 282 -4.97 -24.35 1.93
C THR A 282 -5.22 -23.65 3.27
N ASP A 283 -5.73 -24.40 4.24
CA ASP A 283 -5.94 -23.92 5.61
C ASP A 283 -4.64 -23.33 6.19
N PRO A 284 -4.62 -22.05 6.58
CA PRO A 284 -3.43 -21.38 7.12
C PRO A 284 -2.89 -22.06 8.38
N ASP A 285 -3.72 -22.82 9.10
CA ASP A 285 -3.31 -23.55 10.30
C ASP A 285 -2.53 -24.83 10.01
N GLN A 286 -2.47 -25.24 8.74
CA GLN A 286 -1.85 -26.49 8.30
C GLN A 286 -0.54 -26.31 7.55
N LEU A 287 -0.23 -25.08 7.14
CA LEU A 287 0.92 -24.71 6.32
C LEU A 287 2.25 -24.85 7.07
N THR A 288 2.27 -24.42 8.33
CA THR A 288 3.41 -24.53 9.26
C THR A 288 3.00 -25.37 10.46
N ARG A 289 3.85 -26.32 10.86
CA ARG A 289 3.58 -27.25 11.97
C ARG A 289 4.80 -27.40 12.86
N LEU A 290 4.59 -27.72 14.13
CA LEU A 290 5.67 -28.21 14.99
C LEU A 290 6.15 -29.57 14.50
N ARG A 291 7.44 -29.83 14.74
CA ARG A 291 8.00 -31.18 14.70
C ARG A 291 7.66 -31.87 16.02
N ASP A 292 7.17 -33.11 15.95
CA ASP A 292 6.49 -33.83 17.06
C ASP A 292 7.28 -33.96 18.37
N GLU A 293 8.59 -33.65 18.38
CA GLU A 293 9.50 -33.92 19.53
C GLU A 293 10.27 -32.70 20.04
N VAL A 294 10.00 -31.47 19.56
CA VAL A 294 10.78 -30.29 19.96
C VAL A 294 9.85 -29.23 20.57
N PRO A 295 9.93 -28.95 21.89
CA PRO A 295 9.18 -27.84 22.49
C PRO A 295 9.62 -26.51 21.89
N LEU A 296 8.71 -25.53 21.86
CA LEU A 296 9.07 -24.19 21.44
C LEU A 296 10.08 -23.61 22.43
N ALA A 297 11.19 -23.11 21.92
CA ALA A 297 12.23 -22.45 22.69
C ALA A 297 13.02 -21.51 21.78
N PHE A 298 13.29 -20.31 22.25
CA PHE A 298 14.15 -19.36 21.54
C PHE A 298 14.88 -18.46 22.54
N ALA A 299 15.96 -17.84 22.05
CA ALA A 299 16.70 -16.81 22.75
C ALA A 299 17.25 -15.83 21.70
N PHE A 300 16.76 -14.59 21.69
CA PHE A 300 17.13 -13.61 20.68
C PHE A 300 17.35 -12.22 21.31
N PRO A 301 18.25 -11.40 20.75
CA PRO A 301 18.48 -10.05 21.24
C PRO A 301 17.35 -9.11 20.81
N ASP A 302 16.98 -8.19 21.68
CA ASP A 302 16.21 -7.01 21.32
C ASP A 302 17.09 -5.99 20.53
N PRO A 303 16.53 -4.86 20.07
CA PRO A 303 17.30 -3.82 19.38
C PRO A 303 18.40 -3.19 20.23
N ASN A 304 18.31 -3.25 21.56
CA ASN A 304 19.32 -2.73 22.50
C ASN A 304 20.45 -3.72 22.77
N GLY A 305 20.27 -4.99 22.41
CA GLY A 305 21.25 -6.07 22.58
C GLY A 305 20.93 -7.02 23.73
N ASP A 306 19.85 -6.78 24.48
CA ASP A 306 19.43 -7.61 25.59
C ASP A 306 18.78 -8.88 25.06
N THR A 307 19.30 -10.04 25.47
CA THR A 307 18.77 -11.34 25.01
C THR A 307 17.60 -11.77 25.88
N LEU A 308 16.42 -11.89 25.26
CA LEU A 308 15.22 -12.44 25.90
C LEU A 308 14.97 -13.87 25.41
N ARG A 309 14.48 -14.71 26.33
CA ARG A 309 14.15 -16.11 26.11
C ARG A 309 12.65 -16.32 26.24
N LEU A 310 12.11 -17.33 25.57
CA LEU A 310 10.69 -17.67 25.71
C LEU A 310 10.27 -17.90 27.18
N SER A 311 11.16 -18.48 27.98
CA SER A 311 10.95 -18.75 29.41
C SER A 311 10.84 -17.51 30.29
N ASP A 312 11.27 -16.34 29.79
CA ASP A 312 11.24 -15.09 30.53
C ASP A 312 9.82 -14.48 30.59
N PHE A 313 8.92 -15.00 29.75
CA PHE A 313 7.54 -14.56 29.65
C PHE A 313 6.61 -15.53 30.42
N PRO A 314 5.92 -15.09 31.48
CA PRO A 314 4.91 -15.91 32.15
C PRO A 314 3.63 -15.99 31.32
N GLY A 315 2.71 -16.89 31.67
CA GLY A 315 1.36 -16.92 31.05
C GLY A 315 1.31 -17.49 29.62
N PRO A 316 0.10 -17.54 29.02
CA PRO A 316 -0.10 -17.81 27.60
C PRO A 316 0.52 -16.71 26.75
N LYS A 317 0.88 -17.04 25.50
CA LYS A 317 1.67 -16.16 24.64
C LYS A 317 1.21 -16.21 23.20
N LEU A 318 1.27 -15.06 22.54
CA LEU A 318 1.30 -14.93 21.11
C LEU A 318 2.75 -14.69 20.67
N ILE A 319 3.30 -15.56 19.83
CA ILE A 319 4.62 -15.37 19.23
C ILE A 319 4.45 -15.03 17.76
N GLN A 320 4.71 -13.78 17.41
CA GLN A 320 4.54 -13.23 16.07
C GLN A 320 5.85 -13.30 15.27
N LEU A 321 5.94 -14.16 14.27
CA LEU A 321 7.07 -14.15 13.32
C LEU A 321 6.75 -13.14 12.23
N PHE A 322 7.56 -12.10 12.10
CA PHE A 322 7.25 -10.98 11.21
C PHE A 322 8.51 -10.32 10.64
N GLY A 323 8.33 -9.31 9.80
CA GLY A 323 9.41 -8.40 9.42
C GLY A 323 8.88 -6.98 9.23
N THR A 324 9.68 -5.97 9.57
CA THR A 324 9.26 -4.55 9.49
C THR A 324 8.87 -4.09 8.08
N TRP A 325 9.29 -4.86 7.09
CA TRP A 325 9.09 -4.62 5.67
C TRP A 325 7.79 -5.22 5.10
N CYS A 326 7.06 -6.00 5.89
CA CYS A 326 5.92 -6.82 5.47
C CYS A 326 4.59 -6.10 5.81
N PRO A 327 3.81 -5.66 4.81
CA PRO A 327 2.56 -4.92 5.08
C PRO A 327 1.48 -5.76 5.76
N ASN A 328 1.37 -7.06 5.44
CA ASN A 328 0.40 -7.95 6.10
C ASN A 328 0.77 -8.17 7.58
N CYS A 329 2.06 -8.16 7.91
CA CYS A 329 2.54 -8.23 9.28
C CYS A 329 2.14 -6.98 10.08
N ARG A 330 2.15 -5.81 9.42
CA ARG A 330 1.68 -4.56 10.01
C ARG A 330 0.19 -4.63 10.32
N ASP A 331 -0.62 -5.12 9.38
CA ASP A 331 -2.06 -5.28 9.61
C ASP A 331 -2.33 -6.27 10.75
N GLU A 332 -1.55 -7.36 10.87
CA GLU A 332 -1.65 -8.30 11.99
C GLU A 332 -1.25 -7.64 13.33
N THR A 333 -0.19 -6.82 13.36
CA THR A 333 0.17 -6.05 14.56
C THR A 333 -0.94 -5.10 14.98
N ASN A 334 -1.55 -4.37 14.04
CA ASN A 334 -2.68 -3.48 14.32
C ASN A 334 -3.87 -4.26 14.87
N PHE A 335 -4.21 -5.40 14.27
CA PHE A 335 -5.25 -6.29 14.76
C PHE A 335 -4.99 -6.75 16.20
N ILE A 336 -3.76 -7.17 16.52
CA ILE A 336 -3.40 -7.59 17.88
C ILE A 336 -3.54 -6.43 18.87
N GLN A 337 -3.08 -5.22 18.52
CA GLN A 337 -3.24 -4.03 19.37
C GLN A 337 -4.70 -3.72 19.66
N GLU A 338 -5.55 -3.71 18.62
CA GLU A 338 -6.99 -3.49 18.75
C GLU A 338 -7.63 -4.56 19.64
N TYR A 339 -7.31 -5.84 19.40
CA TYR A 339 -7.84 -6.95 20.19
C TYR A 339 -7.49 -6.83 21.68
N LEU A 340 -6.22 -6.56 22.00
CA LEU A 340 -5.75 -6.38 23.39
C LEU A 340 -6.39 -5.17 24.07
N ALA A 341 -6.73 -4.12 23.34
CA ALA A 341 -7.39 -2.94 23.88
C ALA A 341 -8.87 -3.19 24.22
N GLU A 342 -9.52 -4.10 23.50
CA GLU A 342 -10.96 -4.38 23.59
C GLU A 342 -11.32 -5.56 24.51
N HIS A 343 -10.35 -6.41 24.87
CA HIS A 343 -10.57 -7.65 25.60
C HIS A 343 -9.78 -7.71 26.91
N ASP A 344 -10.27 -8.48 27.89
CA ASP A 344 -9.53 -8.77 29.11
C ASP A 344 -8.44 -9.82 28.82
N THR A 345 -7.22 -9.32 28.63
CA THR A 345 -6.05 -10.13 28.24
C THR A 345 -4.86 -9.90 29.17
N GLU A 346 -5.08 -9.55 30.44
CA GLU A 346 -4.00 -9.22 31.39
C GLU A 346 -2.94 -10.34 31.53
N ASP A 347 -3.39 -11.60 31.44
CA ASP A 347 -2.53 -12.79 31.53
C ASP A 347 -1.82 -13.15 30.21
N LEU A 348 -2.20 -12.54 29.07
CA LEU A 348 -1.68 -12.85 27.75
C LEU A 348 -0.43 -12.02 27.45
N GLN A 349 0.65 -12.68 27.03
CA GLN A 349 1.86 -12.01 26.55
C GLN A 349 1.90 -11.99 25.03
N VAL A 350 2.53 -10.97 24.47
CA VAL A 350 2.88 -10.93 23.04
C VAL A 350 4.39 -10.78 22.92
N VAL A 351 5.01 -11.49 21.98
CA VAL A 351 6.43 -11.36 21.65
C VAL A 351 6.57 -11.44 20.14
N ALA A 352 7.24 -10.46 19.54
CA ALA A 352 7.47 -10.45 18.10
C ALA A 352 8.91 -10.85 17.77
N LEU A 353 9.08 -11.71 16.78
CA LEU A 353 10.35 -12.22 16.27
C LEU A 353 10.56 -11.66 14.86
N ALA A 354 11.43 -10.66 14.75
CA ALA A 354 11.76 -9.94 13.53
C ALA A 354 12.76 -10.71 12.66
N PHE A 355 12.36 -10.98 11.42
CA PHE A 355 13.17 -11.56 10.35
C PHE A 355 13.42 -10.49 9.29
N GLU A 356 14.57 -9.83 9.40
CA GLU A 356 14.84 -8.57 8.69
C GLU A 356 15.66 -8.75 7.41
N ARG A 357 15.48 -7.84 6.45
CA ARG A 357 16.14 -7.94 5.13
C ARG A 357 17.67 -7.87 5.17
N TYR A 358 18.23 -7.23 6.20
CA TYR A 358 19.68 -7.13 6.40
C TYR A 358 20.22 -8.18 7.39
N GLY A 359 19.37 -9.08 7.90
CA GLY A 359 19.72 -10.08 8.91
C GLY A 359 19.74 -9.53 10.34
N ALA A 360 19.80 -10.41 11.33
CA ALA A 360 19.60 -10.07 12.75
C ALA A 360 20.72 -9.22 13.38
N THR A 361 21.92 -9.23 12.82
CA THR A 361 23.10 -8.58 13.42
C THR A 361 23.45 -7.22 12.80
N ASP A 362 22.81 -6.84 11.69
CA ASP A 362 23.07 -5.58 11.00
C ASP A 362 22.38 -4.40 11.72
N GLU A 363 23.07 -3.28 11.88
CA GLU A 363 22.51 -2.09 12.54
C GLU A 363 21.32 -1.51 11.77
N ARG A 364 21.24 -1.71 10.44
CA ARG A 364 20.09 -1.29 9.64
C ARG A 364 18.82 -2.06 10.04
N SER A 365 18.94 -3.35 10.36
CA SER A 365 17.81 -4.13 10.88
C SER A 365 17.39 -3.63 12.26
N ARG A 366 18.34 -3.34 13.14
CA ARG A 366 18.05 -2.75 14.46
C ARG A 366 17.33 -1.40 14.33
N ALA A 367 17.82 -0.52 13.46
CA ALA A 367 17.20 0.77 13.17
C ALA A 367 15.79 0.60 12.57
N ALA A 368 15.59 -0.34 11.65
CA ALA A 368 14.28 -0.64 11.09
C ALA A 368 13.29 -1.11 12.16
N VAL A 369 13.71 -2.02 13.06
CA VAL A 369 12.90 -2.48 14.19
C VAL A 369 12.56 -1.34 15.15
N ARG A 370 13.52 -0.50 15.54
CA ARG A 370 13.25 0.66 16.42
C ARG A 370 12.23 1.61 15.79
N ARG A 371 12.40 1.92 14.50
CA ARG A 371 11.46 2.76 13.74
C ARG A 371 10.07 2.12 13.64
N TYR A 372 9.98 0.80 13.50
CA TYR A 372 8.70 0.08 13.51
C TYR A 372 8.01 0.18 14.86
N ILE A 373 8.73 -0.08 15.96
CA ILE A 373 8.20 0.02 17.33
C ILE A 373 7.67 1.45 17.59
N GLU A 374 8.43 2.47 17.19
CA GLU A 374 8.04 3.87 17.39
C GLU A 374 6.82 4.26 16.54
N ASN A 375 6.83 3.96 15.23
CA ASN A 375 5.76 4.38 14.33
C ASN A 375 4.48 3.53 14.45
N GLN A 376 4.55 2.32 14.99
CA GLN A 376 3.37 1.46 15.24
C GLN A 376 3.00 1.42 16.73
N GLU A 377 3.73 2.15 17.58
CA GLU A 377 3.49 2.21 19.03
C GLU A 377 3.39 0.81 19.67
N VAL A 378 4.26 -0.11 19.24
CA VAL A 378 4.24 -1.50 19.68
C VAL A 378 4.55 -1.59 21.18
N GLN A 379 3.64 -2.21 21.94
CA GLN A 379 3.71 -2.27 23.41
C GLN A 379 4.37 -3.55 23.95
N TRP A 380 4.86 -4.42 23.07
CA TRP A 380 5.47 -5.70 23.44
C TRP A 380 6.90 -5.84 22.92
N PRO A 381 7.71 -6.75 23.50
CA PRO A 381 9.08 -6.96 23.06
C PRO A 381 9.17 -7.45 21.62
N VAL A 382 10.11 -6.86 20.89
CA VAL A 382 10.46 -7.24 19.52
C VAL A 382 11.91 -7.70 19.48
N LEU A 383 12.15 -8.93 19.04
CA LEU A 383 13.46 -9.57 19.06
C LEU A 383 13.98 -9.80 17.64
N LEU A 384 15.28 -9.65 17.42
CA LEU A 384 15.94 -9.90 16.13
C LEU A 384 16.24 -11.41 15.98
N ALA A 385 15.37 -12.12 15.28
CA ALA A 385 15.41 -13.58 15.19
C ALA A 385 16.20 -14.11 13.99
N GLY A 386 16.29 -13.36 12.89
CA GLY A 386 17.04 -13.81 11.71
C GLY A 386 16.95 -12.86 10.53
N SER A 387 17.33 -13.36 9.36
CA SER A 387 17.00 -12.70 8.08
C SER A 387 15.67 -13.16 7.54
N ASN A 388 15.13 -12.44 6.56
CA ASN A 388 13.90 -12.83 5.85
C ASN A 388 14.07 -14.05 4.92
N ASP A 389 15.26 -14.67 4.85
CA ASP A 389 15.47 -15.93 4.16
C ASP A 389 14.76 -17.08 4.89
N LYS A 390 13.98 -17.87 4.15
CA LYS A 390 13.14 -18.94 4.73
C LYS A 390 13.97 -20.07 5.36
N ASN A 391 15.17 -20.33 4.85
CA ASN A 391 16.06 -21.36 5.41
C ASN A 391 16.75 -20.85 6.69
N GLU A 392 17.12 -19.57 6.75
CA GLU A 392 17.57 -18.94 7.99
C GLU A 392 16.48 -18.90 9.05
N ALA A 393 15.25 -18.58 8.66
CA ALA A 393 14.11 -18.61 9.57
C ALA A 393 13.86 -20.01 10.15
N GLY A 394 13.91 -21.05 9.31
CA GLY A 394 13.83 -22.44 9.76
C GLY A 394 15.00 -22.86 10.67
N ARG A 395 16.20 -22.29 10.50
CA ARG A 395 17.34 -22.53 11.41
C ARG A 395 17.18 -21.80 12.74
N ALA A 396 16.61 -20.60 12.73
CA ALA A 396 16.32 -19.83 13.94
C ALA A 396 15.24 -20.50 14.80
N LEU A 397 14.27 -21.15 14.16
CA LEU A 397 13.16 -21.87 14.81
C LEU A 397 13.10 -23.33 14.34
N PRO A 398 14.08 -24.17 14.73
CA PRO A 398 14.23 -25.54 14.21
C PRO A 398 13.11 -26.49 14.65
N MET A 399 12.32 -26.10 15.64
CA MET A 399 11.12 -26.83 16.06
C MET A 399 9.97 -26.74 15.04
N LEU A 400 9.99 -25.76 14.14
CA LEU A 400 9.04 -25.66 13.05
C LEU A 400 9.47 -26.56 11.89
N ASN A 401 8.51 -27.17 11.20
CA ASN A 401 8.81 -27.93 9.99
C ASN A 401 9.43 -27.03 8.91
N LYS A 402 8.90 -25.81 8.76
CA LYS A 402 9.32 -24.76 7.83
C LYS A 402 8.71 -23.42 8.25
N VAL A 403 9.31 -22.31 7.81
CA VAL A 403 8.67 -20.98 7.84
C VAL A 403 8.45 -20.57 6.39
N ILE A 404 7.20 -20.47 5.94
CA ILE A 404 6.90 -20.25 4.51
C ILE A 404 6.47 -18.82 4.18
N SER A 405 5.97 -18.06 5.16
CA SER A 405 5.51 -16.69 4.98
C SER A 405 5.67 -15.86 6.25
N TYR A 406 5.63 -14.55 6.06
CA TYR A 406 5.45 -13.58 7.13
C TYR A 406 4.12 -12.84 6.86
N PRO A 407 3.27 -12.66 7.88
CA PRO A 407 3.47 -13.13 9.24
C PRO A 407 3.25 -14.65 9.40
N THR A 408 3.68 -15.18 10.55
CA THR A 408 3.22 -16.48 11.09
C THR A 408 3.02 -16.31 12.60
N LEU A 409 1.83 -16.62 13.10
CA LEU A 409 1.46 -16.42 14.50
C LEU A 409 1.35 -17.75 15.24
N LEU A 410 2.06 -17.87 16.35
CA LEU A 410 2.03 -19.04 17.22
C LEU A 410 1.23 -18.72 18.48
N PHE A 411 0.27 -19.58 18.78
CA PHE A 411 -0.54 -19.56 19.99
C PHE A 411 0.06 -20.55 20.99
N VAL A 412 0.56 -20.05 22.11
CA VAL A 412 1.37 -20.82 23.06
C VAL A 412 0.72 -20.79 24.43
N ASP A 413 0.61 -21.95 25.08
CA ASP A 413 0.06 -22.03 26.44
C ASP A 413 1.08 -21.65 27.53
N ARG A 414 0.65 -21.72 28.80
CA ARG A 414 1.48 -21.43 29.97
C ARG A 414 2.69 -22.36 30.11
N ASP A 415 2.60 -23.58 29.61
CA ASP A 415 3.65 -24.60 29.65
C ASP A 415 4.59 -24.50 28.44
N ASN A 416 4.50 -23.41 27.65
CA ASN A 416 5.24 -23.20 26.41
C ASN A 416 4.97 -24.25 25.32
N ARG A 417 3.78 -24.88 25.33
CA ARG A 417 3.33 -25.76 24.25
C ARG A 417 2.55 -24.95 23.23
N VAL A 418 2.88 -25.13 21.95
CA VAL A 418 2.14 -24.52 20.85
C VAL A 418 0.81 -25.25 20.67
N ARG A 419 -0.28 -24.50 20.75
CA ARG A 419 -1.65 -25.00 20.58
C ARG A 419 -2.19 -24.79 19.17
N ARG A 420 -1.73 -23.73 18.51
CA ARG A 420 -2.11 -23.37 17.14
C ARG A 420 -0.99 -22.59 16.47
N ILE A 421 -0.82 -22.78 15.16
CA ILE A 421 0.07 -21.97 14.33
C ILE A 421 -0.77 -21.47 13.17
N HIS A 422 -0.82 -20.16 12.95
CA HIS A 422 -1.53 -19.55 11.82
C HIS A 422 -0.51 -18.93 10.87
N THR A 423 -0.51 -19.35 9.60
CA THR A 423 0.49 -18.92 8.61
C THR A 423 -0.10 -17.91 7.63
N GLY A 424 0.55 -16.76 7.47
CA GLY A 424 0.05 -15.65 6.68
C GLY A 424 -0.99 -14.83 7.45
N PHE A 425 -1.44 -13.74 6.84
CA PHE A 425 -2.52 -12.93 7.37
C PHE A 425 -3.31 -12.34 6.20
N ASN A 426 -4.63 -12.51 6.25
CA ASN A 426 -5.57 -11.92 5.30
C ASN A 426 -6.20 -10.71 5.98
N GLY A 427 -5.77 -9.52 5.57
CA GLY A 427 -6.16 -8.27 6.21
C GLY A 427 -7.61 -7.86 5.92
N PRO A 428 -8.00 -6.65 6.40
CA PRO A 428 -9.38 -6.17 6.31
C PRO A 428 -9.90 -5.97 4.88
N ALA A 429 -9.01 -5.99 3.88
CA ALA A 429 -9.38 -5.98 2.46
C ALA A 429 -10.11 -7.26 2.01
N THR A 430 -10.15 -8.31 2.85
CA THR A 430 -10.64 -9.64 2.48
C THR A 430 -11.91 -10.01 3.24
N SER A 431 -12.76 -10.84 2.63
CA SER A 431 -13.90 -11.47 3.33
C SER A 431 -13.48 -12.42 4.46
N LYS A 432 -12.22 -12.88 4.48
CA LYS A 432 -11.69 -13.82 5.48
C LYS A 432 -11.25 -13.17 6.78
N TYR A 433 -11.17 -11.84 6.83
CA TYR A 433 -10.78 -11.11 8.03
C TYR A 433 -11.71 -11.38 9.23
N ALA A 434 -13.04 -11.35 9.01
CA ALA A 434 -14.01 -11.59 10.07
C ALA A 434 -13.94 -13.02 10.64
N GLU A 435 -13.78 -14.02 9.76
CA GLU A 435 -13.61 -15.43 10.14
C GLU A 435 -12.34 -15.62 10.97
N PHE A 436 -11.24 -14.96 10.58
CA PHE A 436 -10.01 -14.95 11.35
C PHE A 436 -10.23 -14.34 12.74
N THR A 437 -10.89 -13.18 12.84
CA THR A 437 -11.19 -12.52 14.13
C THR A 437 -11.95 -13.44 15.09
N GLU A 438 -13.01 -14.10 14.61
CA GLU A 438 -13.81 -15.04 15.42
C GLU A 438 -12.98 -16.25 15.88
N SER A 439 -12.19 -16.83 14.96
CA SER A 439 -11.35 -17.98 15.30
C SER A 439 -10.21 -17.61 16.24
N PHE A 440 -9.64 -16.40 16.09
CA PHE A 440 -8.62 -15.86 16.97
C PHE A 440 -9.17 -15.71 18.38
N ASP A 441 -10.31 -15.02 18.54
CA ASP A 441 -10.96 -14.81 19.84
C ASP A 441 -11.26 -16.13 20.56
N ARG A 442 -11.81 -17.12 19.85
CA ARG A 442 -12.02 -18.46 20.41
C ARG A 442 -10.72 -19.08 20.93
N THR A 443 -9.64 -18.98 20.14
CA THR A 443 -8.34 -19.55 20.52
C THR A 443 -7.77 -18.87 21.76
N ILE A 444 -7.88 -17.54 21.86
CA ILE A 444 -7.43 -16.78 23.02
C ILE A 444 -8.23 -17.18 24.27
N LYS A 445 -9.56 -17.28 24.16
CA LYS A 445 -10.41 -17.72 25.27
C LYS A 445 -10.06 -19.13 25.75
N GLU A 446 -9.74 -20.06 24.85
CA GLU A 446 -9.28 -21.40 25.21
C GLU A 446 -7.93 -21.35 25.96
N LEU A 447 -6.95 -20.60 25.46
CA LEU A 447 -5.66 -20.40 26.14
C LEU A 447 -5.79 -19.77 27.53
N LEU A 448 -6.74 -18.84 27.67
CA LEU A 448 -7.07 -18.17 28.92
C LEU A 448 -8.07 -18.96 29.80
N ALA A 449 -8.67 -20.05 29.33
CA ALA A 449 -9.52 -20.93 30.14
C ALA A 449 -8.72 -22.11 30.73
N ASP A 450 -7.77 -22.65 29.96
CA ASP A 450 -6.78 -23.63 30.42
C ASP A 450 -5.89 -23.08 31.59
N SER A 451 -6.07 -21.81 31.94
CA SER A 451 -5.54 -21.09 33.11
C SER A 451 -6.02 -21.53 34.46
N VAL A 452 -7.23 -22.08 34.56
CA VAL A 452 -7.87 -22.29 35.85
C VAL A 452 -7.52 -23.71 36.29
N PRO A 453 -6.72 -23.91 37.35
CA PRO A 453 -6.53 -25.24 37.91
C PRO A 453 -7.90 -25.79 38.29
N ALA A 454 -8.20 -27.03 37.94
CA ALA A 454 -9.33 -27.75 38.51
C ALA A 454 -9.21 -27.64 40.05
N GLN A 455 -10.18 -26.97 40.68
CA GLN A 455 -10.22 -26.77 42.13
C GLN A 455 -10.29 -28.09 42.89
#